data_AF-A0A4Q3XEU2-F1
#
_entry.id   AF-A0A4Q3XEU2-F1
#
_cell.length_a   1.000
_cell.length_b   1.000
_cell.length_c   1.000
_cell.angle_alpha   90.00
_cell.angle_beta   90.00
_cell.angle_gamma   90.00
#
_symmetry.space_group_name_H-M   'P 1'
#
loop_
_entity.id
_entity.type
_entity.pdbx_description
1 polymer ?
#
loop_
_entity_poly.entity_id
_entity_poly.type
_entity_poly.pdbx_seq_one_letter_code
_entity_poly.pdbx_strand_id
1 'polypeptide(L)'
;MKPGFNLIAIFPTLGDQVLPAGLKGLFLCGMVGTVLSALVGYTLVAGASFGREIVARVQPTDDQGVKKWTRVGFLLSTVLAIVLALNIPSVVALWYGWAGAVVGAVLLPMWLAYRGRANVSDWVVATSMIVSFLISAAWLGYGIRTKNEFLTVVLFEQRFGLGTLSPGLVVSAIILGIGRLTARREKI
;
A
#
# COMPACT_ATOMS: atom_id res chain seq x y z
N MET A 1 10.56 -22.04 21.24
CA MET A 1 11.34 -20.96 20.61
C MET A 1 12.30 -20.41 21.65
N LYS A 2 13.61 -20.33 21.36
CA LYS A 2 14.58 -19.76 22.31
C LYS A 2 14.28 -18.26 22.50
N PRO A 3 14.24 -17.73 23.73
CA PRO A 3 14.13 -16.30 23.97
C PRO A 3 15.40 -15.62 23.44
N GLY A 4 15.25 -14.64 22.54
CA GLY A 4 16.37 -13.85 21.99
C GLY A 4 16.63 -14.00 20.48
N PHE A 5 15.90 -14.84 19.75
CA PHE A 5 16.10 -14.99 18.29
C PHE A 5 15.25 -13.96 17.51
N ASN A 6 15.85 -12.81 17.16
CA ASN A 6 15.20 -11.82 16.31
C ASN A 6 15.38 -12.20 14.83
N LEU A 7 14.31 -12.66 14.18
CA LEU A 7 14.32 -13.10 12.78
C LEU A 7 14.86 -12.06 11.79
N ILE A 8 14.60 -10.78 12.07
CA ILE A 8 15.02 -9.66 11.20
C ILE A 8 16.54 -9.44 11.30
N ALA A 9 17.14 -9.78 12.45
CA ALA A 9 18.56 -9.59 12.69
C ALA A 9 19.44 -10.73 12.14
N ILE A 10 18.86 -11.86 11.72
CA ILE A 10 19.64 -13.04 11.27
C ILE A 10 20.61 -12.68 10.14
N PHE A 11 20.13 -11.95 9.13
CA PHE A 11 20.93 -11.58 7.97
C PHE A 11 22.11 -10.64 8.32
N PRO A 12 21.91 -9.50 9.02
CA PRO A 12 23.03 -8.66 9.43
C PRO A 12 23.96 -9.36 10.44
N THR A 13 23.43 -10.15 11.38
CA THR A 13 24.28 -10.89 12.34
C THR A 13 25.14 -11.95 11.67
N LEU A 14 24.64 -12.63 10.63
CA LEU A 14 25.45 -13.56 9.86
C LEU A 14 26.58 -12.84 9.10
N GLY A 15 26.26 -11.71 8.46
CA GLY A 15 27.27 -10.88 7.80
C GLY A 15 28.35 -10.38 8.77
N ASP A 16 27.97 -10.06 10.01
CA ASP A 16 28.87 -9.64 11.08
C ASP A 16 29.89 -10.72 11.46
N GLN A 17 29.46 -12.00 11.47
CA GLN A 17 30.25 -13.15 11.88
C GLN A 17 31.15 -13.72 10.78
N VAL A 18 30.73 -13.62 9.52
CA VAL A 18 31.39 -14.31 8.40
C VAL A 18 32.32 -13.39 7.60
N LEU A 19 32.05 -12.07 7.57
CA LEU A 19 32.79 -11.16 6.68
C LEU A 19 34.05 -10.57 7.34
N PRO A 20 35.17 -10.50 6.61
CA PRO A 20 36.33 -9.72 7.03
C PRO A 20 36.01 -8.21 7.02
N ALA A 21 36.78 -7.42 7.79
CA ALA A 21 36.46 -6.01 8.07
C ALA A 21 36.11 -5.14 6.84
N GLY A 22 36.86 -5.28 5.74
CA GLY A 22 36.59 -4.52 4.51
C GLY A 22 35.25 -4.89 3.84
N LEU A 23 34.96 -6.19 3.71
CA LEU A 23 33.70 -6.66 3.12
C LEU A 23 32.50 -6.42 4.03
N LYS A 24 32.71 -6.46 5.35
CA LYS A 24 31.70 -6.12 6.34
C LYS A 24 31.23 -4.66 6.20
N GLY A 25 32.18 -3.74 6.02
CA GLY A 25 31.87 -2.34 5.73
C GLY A 25 31.05 -2.19 4.44
N LEU A 26 31.49 -2.84 3.36
CA LEU A 26 30.77 -2.81 2.07
C LEU A 26 29.35 -3.39 2.19
N PHE A 27 29.19 -4.49 2.91
CA PHE A 27 27.90 -5.15 3.15
C PHE A 27 26.91 -4.23 3.88
N LEU A 28 27.33 -3.61 4.99
CA LEU A 28 26.49 -2.69 5.76
C LEU A 28 26.15 -1.43 4.96
N CYS A 29 27.14 -0.83 4.29
CA CYS A 29 26.92 0.32 3.41
C CYS A 29 25.95 -0.01 2.27
N GLY A 30 26.06 -1.20 1.66
CA GLY A 30 25.14 -1.67 0.63
C GLY A 30 23.71 -1.81 1.15
N MET A 31 23.53 -2.45 2.31
CA MET A 31 22.22 -2.64 2.93
C MET A 31 21.55 -1.30 3.26
N VAL A 32 22.26 -0.41 3.96
CA VAL A 32 21.75 0.94 4.29
C VAL A 32 21.52 1.75 3.03
N GLY A 33 22.41 1.65 2.03
CA GLY A 33 22.28 2.33 0.74
C GLY A 33 21.02 1.93 -0.02
N THR A 34 20.69 0.63 -0.07
CA THR A 34 19.44 0.14 -0.68
C THR A 34 18.21 0.66 0.06
N VAL A 35 18.22 0.60 1.39
CA VAL A 35 17.10 1.13 2.20
C VAL A 35 16.92 2.63 1.97
N LEU A 36 18.01 3.39 1.98
CA LEU A 36 17.98 4.84 1.77
C LEU A 36 17.51 5.19 0.35
N SER A 37 17.98 4.46 -0.67
CA SER A 37 17.55 4.67 -2.06
C SER A 37 16.05 4.47 -2.24
N ALA A 38 15.49 3.41 -1.65
CA ALA A 38 14.05 3.17 -1.66
C ALA A 38 13.29 4.26 -0.88
N LEU A 39 13.76 4.63 0.31
CA LEU A 39 13.15 5.66 1.15
C LEU A 39 13.08 7.00 0.41
N VAL A 40 14.18 7.46 -0.17
CA VAL A 40 14.23 8.72 -0.92
C VAL A 40 13.23 8.70 -2.09
N GLY A 41 13.17 7.59 -2.84
CA GLY A 41 12.23 7.44 -3.95
C GLY A 41 10.76 7.52 -3.50
N TYR A 42 10.38 6.76 -2.46
CA TYR A 42 9.01 6.75 -1.96
C TYR A 42 8.61 8.08 -1.32
N THR A 43 9.49 8.73 -0.54
CA THR A 43 9.23 10.04 0.04
C THR A 43 9.09 11.11 -1.04
N LEU A 44 9.88 11.04 -2.12
CA LEU A 44 9.77 11.96 -3.25
C LEU A 44 8.39 11.85 -3.92
N VAL A 45 7.96 10.63 -4.23
CA VAL A 45 6.65 10.37 -4.85
C VAL A 45 5.53 10.82 -3.92
N ALA A 46 5.57 10.44 -2.65
CA ALA A 46 4.54 10.83 -1.67
C ALA A 46 4.43 12.36 -1.51
N GLY A 47 5.57 13.05 -1.42
CA GLY A 47 5.58 14.51 -1.32
C GLY A 47 5.07 15.19 -2.59
N ALA A 48 5.45 14.69 -3.77
CA ALA A 48 4.99 15.23 -5.05
C ALA A 48 3.48 15.05 -5.23
N SER A 49 2.95 13.87 -4.91
CA SER A 49 1.51 13.61 -4.91
C SER A 49 0.77 14.53 -3.93
N PHE A 50 1.27 14.69 -2.70
CA PHE A 50 0.66 15.60 -1.75
C PHE A 50 0.66 17.06 -2.24
N GLY A 51 1.82 17.58 -2.64
CA GLY A 51 1.95 18.98 -3.03
C GLY A 51 1.21 19.33 -4.32
N ARG A 52 1.39 18.51 -5.38
CA ARG A 52 0.88 18.83 -6.71
C ARG A 52 -0.49 18.22 -7.02
N GLU A 53 -0.79 17.03 -6.52
CA GLU A 53 -2.04 16.34 -6.88
C GLU A 53 -3.15 16.61 -5.87
N ILE A 54 -2.82 16.79 -4.59
CA ILE A 54 -3.81 17.07 -3.53
C ILE A 54 -3.92 18.58 -3.30
N VAL A 55 -2.85 19.22 -2.82
CA VAL A 55 -2.92 20.62 -2.38
C VAL A 55 -3.19 21.57 -3.55
N ALA A 56 -2.41 21.46 -4.64
CA ALA A 56 -2.58 22.38 -5.78
C ALA A 56 -3.93 22.25 -6.50
N ARG A 57 -4.64 21.12 -6.35
CA ARG A 57 -6.01 20.95 -6.87
C ARG A 57 -7.06 21.64 -6.00
N VAL A 58 -6.87 21.70 -4.68
CA VAL A 58 -7.79 22.35 -3.74
C VAL A 58 -7.51 23.84 -3.64
N GLN A 59 -6.24 24.22 -3.63
CA GLN A 59 -5.77 25.59 -3.58
C GLN A 59 -4.86 25.85 -4.78
N PRO A 60 -5.35 26.52 -5.84
CA PRO A 60 -4.54 26.92 -6.98
C PRO A 60 -3.31 27.68 -6.49
N THR A 61 -2.13 27.16 -6.81
CA THR A 61 -0.86 27.62 -6.28
C THR A 61 0.16 27.66 -7.41
N ASP A 62 1.06 28.62 -7.36
CA ASP A 62 2.17 28.76 -8.31
C ASP A 62 3.26 27.69 -8.10
N ASP A 63 4.25 27.63 -8.99
CA ASP A 63 5.32 26.63 -8.89
C ASP A 63 6.13 26.73 -7.59
N GLN A 64 6.27 27.94 -7.05
CA GLN A 64 6.94 28.19 -5.75
C GLN A 64 6.15 27.54 -4.61
N GLY A 65 4.83 27.75 -4.56
CA GLY A 65 4.00 27.16 -3.52
C GLY A 65 3.85 25.65 -3.68
N VAL A 66 3.81 25.10 -4.91
CA VAL A 66 3.84 23.63 -5.12
C VAL A 66 5.11 23.04 -4.52
N LYS A 67 6.29 23.66 -4.76
CA LYS A 67 7.55 23.21 -4.15
C LYS A 67 7.50 23.27 -2.62
N LYS A 68 6.90 24.31 -2.04
CA LYS A 68 6.73 24.44 -0.59
C LYS A 68 5.86 23.31 -0.04
N TRP A 69 4.71 23.04 -0.66
CA TRP A 69 3.80 21.97 -0.23
C TRP A 69 4.37 20.58 -0.45
N THR A 70 5.17 20.36 -1.50
CA THR A 70 5.91 19.10 -1.69
C THR A 70 6.89 18.84 -0.55
N ARG A 71 7.62 19.86 -0.07
CA ARG A 71 8.51 19.74 1.10
C ARG A 71 7.73 19.42 2.39
N VAL A 72 6.55 20.03 2.56
CA VAL A 72 5.63 19.67 3.65
C VAL A 72 5.18 18.21 3.52
N GLY A 73 4.89 17.75 2.30
CA GLY A 73 4.58 16.36 1.99
C GLY A 73 5.71 15.39 2.36
N PHE A 74 6.98 15.76 2.18
CA PHE A 74 8.12 14.96 2.65
C PHE A 74 8.11 14.80 4.17
N LEU A 75 7.87 15.89 4.90
CA LEU A 75 7.78 15.86 6.36
C LEU A 75 6.61 14.99 6.82
N LEU A 76 5.41 15.22 6.26
CA LEU A 76 4.20 14.48 6.60
C LEU A 76 4.34 12.98 6.34
N SER A 77 4.81 12.59 5.15
CA SER A 77 4.99 11.18 4.80
C SER A 77 6.04 10.50 5.68
N THR A 78 7.15 11.18 6.01
CA THR A 78 8.19 10.64 6.90
C THR A 78 7.66 10.45 8.31
N VAL A 79 6.94 11.44 8.86
CA VAL A 79 6.33 11.34 10.20
C VAL A 79 5.31 10.20 10.25
N LEU A 80 4.43 10.08 9.26
CA LEU A 80 3.47 8.99 9.17
C LEU A 80 4.16 7.62 9.06
N ALA A 81 5.23 7.52 8.27
CA ALA A 81 6.01 6.30 8.14
C ALA A 81 6.66 5.89 9.47
N ILE A 82 7.24 6.84 10.22
CA ILE A 82 7.82 6.58 11.55
C ILE A 82 6.73 6.10 12.52
N VAL A 83 5.58 6.77 12.55
CA VAL A 83 4.45 6.37 13.42
C VAL A 83 4.01 4.94 13.10
N LEU A 84 3.81 4.61 11.82
CA LEU A 84 3.41 3.26 11.41
C LEU A 84 4.49 2.21 11.75
N ALA A 85 5.77 2.52 11.52
CA ALA A 85 6.89 1.63 11.81
C ALA A 85 7.01 1.32 13.31
N LEU A 86 6.71 2.28 14.19
CA LEU A 86 6.73 2.09 15.64
C LEU A 86 5.53 1.28 16.15
N ASN A 87 4.39 1.32 15.46
CA ASN A 87 3.17 0.63 15.88
C ASN A 87 3.04 -0.80 15.32
N ILE A 88 3.63 -1.08 14.16
CA ILE A 88 3.47 -2.37 13.47
C ILE A 88 4.84 -3.05 13.33
N PRO A 89 5.20 -3.97 14.25
CA PRO A 89 6.53 -4.59 14.30
C PRO A 89 6.78 -5.66 13.22
N SER A 90 5.92 -5.73 12.20
CA SER A 90 6.00 -6.72 11.12
C SER A 90 5.84 -6.04 9.76
N VAL A 91 6.91 -6.05 8.96
CA VAL A 91 6.91 -5.55 7.57
C VAL A 91 5.91 -6.34 6.73
N VAL A 92 5.81 -7.65 6.95
CA VAL A 92 4.89 -8.53 6.24
C VAL A 92 3.44 -8.13 6.54
N ALA A 93 3.11 -7.86 7.80
CA ALA A 93 1.76 -7.41 8.18
C ALA A 93 1.39 -6.06 7.56
N LEU A 94 2.35 -5.12 7.47
CA LEU A 94 2.14 -3.84 6.77
C LEU A 94 1.76 -4.05 5.29
N TRP A 95 2.51 -4.90 4.59
CA TRP A 95 2.27 -5.18 3.17
C TRP A 95 0.93 -5.92 2.94
N TYR A 96 0.69 -7.03 3.64
CA TYR A 96 -0.55 -7.79 3.45
C TYR A 96 -1.79 -7.08 3.98
N GLY A 97 -1.64 -6.16 4.94
CA GLY A 97 -2.72 -5.37 5.50
C GLY A 97 -3.03 -4.12 4.67
N TRP A 98 -2.14 -3.13 4.71
CA TRP A 98 -2.40 -1.82 4.12
C TRP A 98 -2.23 -1.81 2.60
N ALA A 99 -1.14 -2.38 2.08
CA ALA A 99 -0.91 -2.36 0.64
C ALA A 99 -1.97 -3.20 -0.10
N GLY A 100 -2.37 -4.34 0.46
CA GLY A 100 -3.47 -5.15 -0.09
C GLY A 100 -4.78 -4.35 -0.20
N ALA A 101 -5.16 -3.59 0.83
CA ALA A 101 -6.41 -2.82 0.84
C ALA A 101 -6.40 -1.70 -0.21
N VAL A 102 -5.29 -0.97 -0.33
CA VAL A 102 -5.13 0.12 -1.30
C VAL A 102 -5.04 -0.43 -2.73
N VAL A 103 -4.19 -1.43 -2.97
CA VAL A 103 -4.00 -2.03 -4.30
C VAL A 103 -5.29 -2.70 -4.76
N GLY A 104 -5.98 -3.44 -3.89
CA GLY A 104 -7.24 -4.13 -4.24
C GLY A 104 -8.33 -3.17 -4.69
N ALA A 105 -8.37 -1.97 -4.11
CA ALA A 105 -9.34 -0.94 -4.48
C ALA A 105 -9.06 -0.28 -5.84
N VAL A 106 -7.78 -0.15 -6.22
CA VAL A 106 -7.34 0.65 -7.37
C VAL A 106 -6.99 -0.21 -8.60
N LEU A 107 -6.61 -1.47 -8.41
CA LEU A 107 -6.05 -2.31 -9.48
C LEU A 107 -7.01 -2.52 -10.65
N LEU A 108 -8.28 -2.87 -10.38
CA LEU A 108 -9.26 -3.10 -11.45
C LEU A 108 -9.69 -1.81 -12.17
N PRO A 109 -9.94 -0.68 -11.47
CA PRO A 109 -10.12 0.64 -12.09
C PRO A 109 -8.97 1.02 -13.01
N MET A 110 -7.73 0.85 -12.55
CA MET A 110 -6.53 1.14 -13.34
C MET A 110 -6.44 0.25 -14.58
N TRP A 111 -6.59 -1.07 -14.41
CA TRP A 111 -6.57 -2.01 -15.53
C TRP A 111 -7.65 -1.67 -16.57
N LEU A 112 -8.82 -1.22 -16.10
CA LEU A 112 -9.90 -0.81 -16.97
C LEU A 112 -9.59 0.48 -17.75
N ALA A 113 -8.96 1.46 -17.11
CA ALA A 113 -8.51 2.68 -17.76
C ALA A 113 -7.53 2.37 -18.91
N TYR A 114 -6.58 1.45 -18.70
CA TYR A 114 -5.63 1.02 -19.75
C TYR A 114 -6.31 0.34 -20.95
N ARG A 115 -7.47 -0.30 -20.77
CA ARG A 115 -8.19 -0.94 -21.89
C ARG A 115 -8.96 0.03 -22.78
N GLY A 116 -9.12 1.30 -22.38
CA GLY A 116 -9.71 2.37 -23.20
C GLY A 116 -11.14 2.14 -23.71
N ARG A 117 -11.84 1.08 -23.27
CA ARG A 117 -13.14 0.62 -23.81
C ARG A 117 -14.21 0.38 -22.74
N ALA A 118 -14.04 1.00 -21.57
CA ALA A 118 -15.03 0.92 -20.52
C ALA A 118 -16.10 2.00 -20.74
N ASN A 119 -17.30 1.60 -21.19
CA ASN A 119 -18.48 2.44 -21.01
C ASN A 119 -18.90 2.36 -19.53
N VAL A 120 -18.12 2.96 -18.63
CA VAL A 120 -18.42 3.04 -17.20
C VAL A 120 -18.26 4.50 -16.81
N SER A 121 -19.25 5.05 -16.10
CA SER A 121 -19.19 6.43 -15.65
C SER A 121 -18.10 6.62 -14.59
N ASP A 122 -17.49 7.82 -14.58
CA ASP A 122 -16.45 8.19 -13.62
C ASP A 122 -16.92 8.02 -12.17
N TRP A 123 -18.21 8.28 -11.91
CA TRP A 123 -18.82 8.09 -10.60
C TRP A 123 -18.80 6.62 -10.13
N VAL A 124 -19.09 5.67 -11.04
CA VAL A 124 -19.04 4.24 -10.71
C VAL A 124 -17.60 3.81 -10.44
N VAL A 125 -16.64 4.34 -11.21
CA VAL A 125 -15.21 4.06 -10.97
C VAL A 125 -14.79 4.59 -9.60
N ALA A 126 -15.09 5.84 -9.28
CA ALA A 126 -14.79 6.43 -7.97
C ALA A 126 -15.46 5.67 -6.82
N THR A 127 -16.73 5.31 -6.98
CA THR A 127 -17.47 4.50 -5.99
C THR A 127 -16.82 3.13 -5.81
N SER A 128 -16.39 2.49 -6.90
CA SER A 128 -15.71 1.19 -6.83
C SER A 128 -14.41 1.29 -6.01
N MET A 129 -13.63 2.36 -6.19
CA MET A 129 -12.39 2.58 -5.46
C MET A 129 -12.66 2.82 -3.97
N ILE A 130 -13.59 3.72 -3.65
CA ILE A 130 -13.90 4.10 -2.27
C ILE A 130 -14.51 2.92 -1.50
N VAL A 131 -15.54 2.28 -2.05
CA VAL A 131 -16.25 1.17 -1.36
C VAL A 131 -15.33 -0.04 -1.20
N SER A 132 -14.51 -0.37 -2.20
CA SER A 132 -13.56 -1.49 -2.10
C SER A 132 -12.48 -1.24 -1.06
N PHE A 133 -11.97 -0.01 -0.97
CA PHE A 133 -11.02 0.37 0.08
C PHE A 133 -11.66 0.29 1.46
N LEU A 134 -12.86 0.84 1.65
CA LEU A 134 -13.56 0.83 2.94
C LEU A 134 -13.87 -0.59 3.41
N ILE A 135 -14.32 -1.49 2.52
CA ILE A 135 -14.57 -2.88 2.87
C ILE A 135 -13.27 -3.60 3.23
N SER A 136 -12.19 -3.37 2.48
CA SER A 136 -10.88 -3.97 2.77
C SER A 136 -10.27 -3.44 4.07
N ALA A 137 -10.46 -2.14 4.37
CA ALA A 137 -10.04 -1.51 5.61
C ALA A 137 -10.86 -2.00 6.81
N ALA A 138 -12.18 -2.21 6.64
CA ALA A 138 -13.02 -2.84 7.65
C ALA A 138 -12.58 -4.28 7.93
N TRP A 139 -12.23 -5.04 6.88
CA TRP A 139 -11.68 -6.39 7.00
C TRP A 139 -10.34 -6.38 7.74
N LEU A 140 -9.44 -5.44 7.43
CA LEU A 140 -8.20 -5.23 8.17
C LEU A 140 -8.45 -4.94 9.65
N GLY A 141 -9.37 -4.02 9.96
CA GLY A 141 -9.76 -3.69 11.32
C GLY A 141 -10.31 -4.88 12.10
N TYR A 142 -11.08 -5.74 11.43
CA TYR A 142 -11.55 -7.01 11.99
C TYR A 142 -10.38 -7.98 12.28
N GLY A 143 -9.42 -8.10 11.36
CA GLY A 143 -8.23 -8.93 11.54
C GLY A 143 -7.38 -8.51 12.73
N ILE A 144 -7.17 -7.20 12.90
CA ILE A 144 -6.44 -6.64 14.04
C ILE A 144 -7.15 -6.96 15.36
N ARG A 145 -8.49 -6.80 15.42
CA ARG A 145 -9.26 -7.09 16.65
C ARG A 145 -9.27 -8.57 17.03
N THR A 146 -9.30 -9.44 16.04
CA THR A 146 -9.34 -10.90 16.25
C THR A 146 -7.96 -11.53 16.42
N LYS A 147 -6.88 -10.73 16.37
CA LYS A 147 -5.48 -11.18 16.33
C LYS A 147 -5.20 -12.14 15.16
N ASN A 148 -5.99 -12.03 14.09
CA ASN A 148 -5.83 -12.76 12.84
C ASN A 148 -5.11 -11.86 11.83
N GLU A 149 -3.82 -11.63 12.04
CA GLU A 149 -3.01 -10.67 11.26
C GLU A 149 -2.97 -10.99 9.75
N PHE A 150 -3.09 -12.28 9.40
CA PHE A 150 -3.09 -12.75 8.02
C PHE A 150 -4.49 -12.95 7.44
N LEU A 151 -5.53 -12.63 8.21
CA LEU A 151 -6.93 -12.78 7.82
C LEU A 151 -7.21 -14.18 7.24
N THR A 152 -6.75 -15.20 7.97
CA THR A 152 -6.93 -16.59 7.58
C THR A 152 -8.39 -16.98 7.74
N VAL A 153 -9.01 -17.44 6.67
CA VAL A 153 -10.35 -18.05 6.68
C VAL A 153 -10.18 -19.56 6.54
N VAL A 154 -10.94 -20.31 7.34
CA VAL A 154 -10.98 -21.78 7.24
C VAL A 154 -11.97 -22.12 6.13
N LEU A 155 -11.47 -22.63 5.02
CA LEU A 155 -12.27 -23.10 3.90
C LEU A 155 -11.85 -24.55 3.60
N PHE A 156 -12.81 -25.49 3.57
CA PHE A 156 -12.54 -26.91 3.34
C PHE A 156 -11.45 -27.51 4.26
N GLU A 157 -11.52 -27.20 5.56
CA GLU A 157 -10.54 -27.57 6.60
C GLU A 157 -9.10 -27.07 6.41
N GLN A 158 -8.82 -26.31 5.34
CA GLN A 158 -7.54 -25.65 5.11
C GLN A 158 -7.61 -24.15 5.47
N ARG A 159 -6.54 -23.65 6.08
CA ARG A 159 -6.40 -22.23 6.46
C ARG A 159 -5.85 -21.44 5.29
N PHE A 160 -6.68 -20.61 4.65
CA PHE A 160 -6.27 -19.73 3.55
C PHE A 160 -6.12 -18.29 4.05
N GLY A 161 -4.92 -17.70 3.88
CA GLY A 161 -4.71 -16.27 4.10
C GLY A 161 -5.25 -15.46 2.93
N LEU A 162 -6.47 -14.94 3.08
CA LEU A 162 -7.12 -14.14 2.02
C LEU A 162 -6.48 -12.74 1.88
N GLY A 163 -5.83 -12.26 2.94
CA GLY A 163 -5.32 -10.89 3.03
C GLY A 163 -6.42 -9.84 2.84
N THR A 164 -6.03 -8.58 2.69
CA THR A 164 -6.98 -7.48 2.42
C THR A 164 -7.16 -7.20 0.94
N LEU A 165 -6.32 -7.78 0.07
CA LEU A 165 -6.39 -7.61 -1.38
C LEU A 165 -7.66 -8.24 -1.97
N SER A 166 -7.97 -9.46 -1.54
CA SER A 166 -9.08 -10.25 -2.12
C SER A 166 -10.46 -9.59 -1.93
N PRO A 167 -10.88 -9.11 -0.74
CA PRO A 167 -12.18 -8.44 -0.61
C PRO A 167 -12.25 -7.17 -1.47
N GLY A 168 -11.17 -6.39 -1.56
CA GLY A 168 -11.11 -5.19 -2.39
C GLY A 168 -11.30 -5.49 -3.88
N LEU A 169 -10.63 -6.51 -4.39
CA LEU A 169 -10.77 -6.93 -5.79
C LEU A 169 -12.18 -7.43 -6.11
N VAL A 170 -12.77 -8.24 -5.22
CA VAL A 170 -14.12 -8.79 -5.42
C VAL A 170 -15.15 -7.67 -5.46
N VAL A 171 -15.11 -6.75 -4.49
CA VAL A 171 -16.04 -5.62 -4.44
C VAL A 171 -15.87 -4.73 -5.68
N SER A 172 -14.64 -4.42 -6.05
CA SER A 172 -14.34 -3.58 -7.21
C SER A 172 -14.86 -4.22 -8.50
N ALA A 173 -14.67 -5.53 -8.66
CA ALA A 173 -15.18 -6.29 -9.81
C ALA A 173 -16.71 -6.27 -9.88
N ILE A 174 -17.40 -6.42 -8.75
CA ILE A 174 -18.87 -6.39 -8.68
C ILE A 174 -19.39 -5.01 -9.09
N ILE A 175 -18.86 -3.93 -8.50
CA ILE A 175 -19.34 -2.56 -8.77
C ILE A 175 -19.09 -2.18 -10.23
N LEU A 176 -17.89 -2.44 -10.75
CA LEU A 176 -17.55 -2.15 -12.15
C LEU A 176 -18.36 -3.05 -13.11
N GLY A 177 -18.61 -4.31 -12.75
CA GLY A 177 -19.43 -5.23 -13.52
C GLY A 177 -20.87 -4.76 -13.67
N ILE A 178 -21.50 -4.37 -12.55
CA ILE A 178 -22.86 -3.81 -12.53
C ILE A 178 -22.90 -2.52 -13.35
N GLY A 179 -21.94 -1.62 -13.15
CA GLY A 179 -21.85 -0.36 -13.91
C GLY A 179 -21.81 -0.56 -15.42
N ARG A 180 -21.04 -1.55 -15.89
CA ARG A 180 -20.99 -1.88 -17.32
C ARG A 180 -22.30 -2.42 -17.86
N LEU A 181 -23.02 -3.22 -17.07
CA LEU A 181 -24.30 -3.80 -17.50
C LEU A 181 -25.39 -2.73 -17.62
N THR A 182 -25.44 -1.79 -16.65
CA THR A 182 -26.39 -0.67 -16.69
C THR A 182 -26.09 0.27 -17.87
N ALA A 183 -24.83 0.63 -18.09
CA ALA A 183 -24.43 1.50 -19.20
C ALA A 183 -24.65 0.89 -20.60
N ARG A 184 -24.73 -0.45 -20.70
CA ARG A 184 -25.12 -1.13 -21.95
C ARG A 184 -26.62 -1.07 -22.20
N ARG A 185 -27.45 -1.02 -21.15
CA ARG A 185 -28.92 -0.96 -21.27
C ARG A 185 -29.43 0.41 -21.69
N GLU A 186 -28.74 1.50 -21.33
CA GLU A 186 -29.13 2.86 -21.75
C GLU A 186 -28.83 3.16 -23.23
N LYS A 187 -28.08 2.29 -23.93
CA LYS A 187 -27.73 2.46 -25.35
C LYS A 187 -28.58 1.61 -26.32
N ILE A 188 -29.55 0.85 -25.80
CA ILE A 188 -30.52 0.05 -26.59
C ILE A 188 -31.87 0.75 -26.50
#